data_AF-A0A2A2RH42-F1
#
_entry.id   AF-A0A2A2RH42-F1
#
_cell.length_a   1.000
_cell.length_b   1.000
_cell.length_c   1.000
_cell.angle_alpha   90.00
_cell.angle_beta   90.00
_cell.angle_gamma   90.00
#
_symmetry.space_group_name_H-M   'P 1'
#
loop_
_entity.id
_entity.type
_entity.pdbx_description
1 polymer ?
#
loop_
_entity_poly.entity_id
_entity_poly.type
_entity_poly.pdbx_seq_one_letter_code
_entity_poly.pdbx_strand_id
1 'polypeptide(L)'
;MSRELREDSSALHALGLLAGEELARFRRECQADPALCEMSRVLREVTSHLVHWAPPHSPPEALRERLIEDIVSRRGPARGPTHDPSGHGLAG
;
A
#
# COMPACT_ATOMS: atom_id res chain seq x y z
N MET A 1 21.70 4.30 -17.65
CA MET A 1 20.43 4.67 -18.31
C MET A 1 20.49 6.16 -18.67
N SER A 2 20.00 6.57 -19.84
CA SER A 2 19.95 8.01 -20.17
C SER A 2 18.96 8.73 -19.25
N ARG A 3 19.03 10.07 -19.20
CA ARG A 3 18.10 10.88 -18.40
C ARG A 3 16.65 10.68 -18.84
N GLU A 4 16.40 10.79 -20.13
CA GLU A 4 15.07 10.62 -20.74
C GLU A 4 14.46 9.25 -20.40
N LEU A 5 15.22 8.16 -20.58
CA LEU A 5 14.74 6.83 -20.27
C LEU A 5 14.36 6.68 -18.79
N ARG A 6 15.10 7.34 -17.87
CA ARG A 6 14.79 7.35 -16.42
C ARG A 6 13.50 8.09 -16.10
N GLU A 7 13.28 9.24 -16.74
CA GLU A 7 12.05 10.03 -16.59
C GLU A 7 10.85 9.19 -17.06
N ASP A 8 10.95 8.57 -18.24
CA ASP A 8 9.92 7.69 -18.78
C ASP A 8 9.63 6.47 -17.89
N SER A 9 10.65 5.72 -17.46
CA SER A 9 10.43 4.53 -16.63
C SER A 9 9.81 4.88 -15.28
N SER A 10 10.17 6.03 -14.70
CA SER A 10 9.60 6.51 -13.45
C SER A 10 8.15 6.93 -13.60
N ALA A 11 7.79 7.55 -14.73
CA ALA A 11 6.41 7.90 -15.07
C ALA A 11 5.55 6.64 -15.27
N LEU A 12 6.05 5.67 -16.05
CA LEU A 12 5.36 4.39 -16.25
C LEU A 12 5.19 3.62 -14.94
N HIS A 13 6.21 3.63 -14.07
CA HIS A 13 6.10 3.02 -12.74
C HIS A 13 5.07 3.74 -11.86
N ALA A 14 5.08 5.08 -11.85
CA ALA A 14 4.15 5.89 -11.06
C ALA A 14 2.69 5.66 -11.46
N LEU A 15 2.43 5.48 -12.75
CA LEU A 15 1.11 5.17 -13.32
C LEU A 15 0.73 3.68 -13.21
N GLY A 16 1.61 2.82 -12.69
CA GLY A 16 1.36 1.38 -12.57
C GLY A 16 1.34 0.62 -13.89
N LEU A 17 2.01 1.15 -14.92
CA LEU A 17 2.02 0.59 -16.28
C LEU A 17 3.19 -0.37 -16.54
N LEU A 18 4.14 -0.48 -15.62
CA LEU A 18 5.22 -1.47 -15.71
C LEU A 18 4.74 -2.86 -15.23
N ALA A 19 5.08 -3.89 -16.00
CA ALA A 19 4.74 -5.28 -15.68
C ALA A 19 5.93 -6.22 -15.90
N GLY A 20 5.85 -7.42 -15.30
CA GLY A 20 6.81 -8.51 -15.50
C GLY A 20 8.27 -8.09 -15.32
N GLU A 21 9.09 -8.38 -16.32
CA GLU A 21 10.52 -8.08 -16.33
C GLU A 21 10.84 -6.58 -16.26
N GLU A 22 9.99 -5.72 -16.81
CA GLU A 22 10.23 -4.27 -16.80
C GLU A 22 10.10 -3.70 -15.40
N LEU A 23 9.10 -4.16 -14.65
CA LEU A 23 8.92 -3.82 -13.25
C LEU A 23 10.07 -4.39 -12.39
N ALA A 24 10.49 -5.63 -12.66
CA ALA A 24 11.61 -6.25 -11.95
C ALA A 24 12.92 -5.49 -12.19
N ARG A 25 13.18 -5.07 -13.44
CA ARG A 25 14.33 -4.24 -13.82
C ARG A 25 14.28 -2.89 -13.10
N PHE A 26 13.16 -2.19 -13.17
CA PHE A 26 12.99 -0.89 -12.50
C PHE A 26 13.27 -0.99 -11.00
N ARG A 27 12.77 -2.03 -10.33
CA ARG A 27 13.02 -2.26 -8.89
C ARG A 27 14.51 -2.46 -8.58
N ARG A 28 15.25 -3.21 -9.40
CA ARG A 28 16.70 -3.36 -9.24
C ARG A 28 17.43 -2.04 -9.44
N GLU A 29 17.01 -1.26 -10.44
CA GLU A 29 17.57 0.06 -10.72
C GLU A 29 17.29 1.05 -9.59
N CYS A 30 16.09 1.04 -9.01
CA CYS A 30 15.76 1.85 -7.82
C CYS A 30 16.57 1.48 -6.58
N GLN A 31 16.94 0.20 -6.42
CA GLN A 31 17.83 -0.22 -5.34
C GLN A 31 19.24 0.33 -5.52
N ALA A 32 19.70 0.44 -6.77
CA ALA A 32 21.00 0.99 -7.11
C ALA A 32 21.03 2.53 -7.14
N ASP A 33 19.89 3.17 -7.48
CA ASP A 33 19.73 4.63 -7.60
C ASP A 33 18.46 5.08 -6.85
N PRO A 34 18.58 5.51 -5.59
CA PRO A 34 17.46 6.03 -4.80
C PRO A 34 16.76 7.24 -5.43
N ALA A 35 17.46 8.04 -6.26
CA ALA A 35 16.86 9.20 -6.90
C ALA A 35 15.79 8.81 -7.93
N LEU A 36 15.95 7.65 -8.58
CA LEU A 36 14.94 7.08 -9.49
C LEU A 36 13.65 6.73 -8.73
N CYS A 37 13.79 6.13 -7.55
CA CYS A 37 12.66 5.79 -6.69
C CYS A 37 11.94 7.04 -6.18
N GLU A 38 12.71 8.07 -5.79
CA GLU A 38 12.15 9.34 -5.34
C GLU A 38 11.38 10.06 -6.45
N MET A 39 11.91 10.08 -7.67
CA MET A 39 11.20 10.65 -8.82
C MET A 39 9.85 9.95 -9.06
N SER A 40 9.84 8.62 -9.04
CA SER A 40 8.59 7.87 -9.18
C SER A 40 7.61 8.12 -8.03
N ARG A 41 8.11 8.28 -6.79
CA ARG A 41 7.30 8.64 -5.63
C ARG A 41 6.62 10.01 -5.83
N VAL A 42 7.38 11.02 -6.23
CA VAL A 42 6.86 12.38 -6.49
C VAL A 42 5.84 12.35 -7.63
N LEU A 43 6.12 11.63 -8.72
CA LEU A 43 5.18 11.50 -9.84
C LEU A 43 3.88 10.81 -9.40
N ARG A 44 3.96 9.79 -8.55
CA ARG A 44 2.78 9.12 -7.99
C ARG A 44 1.96 10.04 -7.09
N GLU A 45 2.61 10.85 -6.28
CA GLU A 45 1.96 11.84 -5.41
C GLU A 45 1.18 12.87 -6.25
N VAL A 46 1.82 13.46 -7.26
CA VAL A 46 1.17 14.43 -8.15
C VAL A 46 0.02 13.79 -8.94
N THR A 47 0.22 12.59 -9.49
CA THR A 47 -0.83 11.90 -10.26
C THR A 47 -1.98 11.43 -9.38
N SER A 48 -1.77 11.19 -8.08
CA SER A 48 -2.87 10.86 -7.16
C SER A 48 -3.90 11.98 -7.06
N HIS A 49 -3.50 13.24 -7.28
CA HIS A 49 -4.45 14.36 -7.30
C HIS A 49 -5.43 14.27 -8.47
N LEU A 50 -5.09 13.55 -9.55
CA LEU A 50 -5.98 13.34 -10.70
C LEU A 50 -7.22 12.52 -10.32
N VAL A 51 -7.14 11.67 -9.29
CA VAL A 51 -8.29 10.87 -8.83
C VAL A 51 -9.46 11.75 -8.40
N HIS A 52 -9.20 12.96 -7.87
CA HIS A 52 -10.26 13.87 -7.45
C HIS A 52 -11.04 14.48 -8.62
N TRP A 53 -10.52 14.37 -9.84
CA TRP A 53 -11.18 14.83 -11.06
C TRP A 53 -11.96 13.72 -11.76
N ALA A 54 -11.79 12.46 -11.34
CA ALA A 54 -12.55 11.35 -11.89
C ALA A 54 -14.02 11.41 -11.41
N PRO A 55 -15.00 11.08 -12.27
CA PRO A 55 -16.37 10.92 -11.83
C PRO A 55 -16.48 9.91 -10.68
N PRO A 56 -17.26 10.20 -9.63
CA PRO A 56 -17.44 9.25 -8.55
C PRO A 56 -18.14 8.00 -9.08
N HIS A 57 -17.54 6.84 -8.84
CA HIS A 57 -18.14 5.54 -9.10
C HIS A 57 -18.36 4.82 -7.77
N SER A 58 -19.59 4.39 -7.52
CA SER A 58 -19.90 3.55 -6.37
C SER A 58 -19.26 2.17 -6.58
N PRO A 59 -18.46 1.67 -5.61
CA PRO A 59 -17.94 0.32 -5.69
C PRO A 59 -19.09 -0.70 -5.59
N PRO A 60 -18.96 -1.90 -6.18
CA PRO A 60 -19.94 -2.97 -5.99
C PRO A 60 -20.11 -3.31 -4.50
N GLU A 61 -21.35 -3.41 -4.02
CA GLU A 61 -21.64 -3.67 -2.60
C GLU A 61 -21.02 -4.97 -2.09
N ALA A 62 -21.11 -6.04 -2.90
CA ALA A 62 -20.46 -7.32 -2.62
C ALA A 62 -18.93 -7.21 -2.45
N LEU A 63 -18.28 -6.24 -3.10
CA LEU A 63 -16.85 -6.00 -2.91
C LEU A 63 -16.59 -5.39 -1.53
N ARG A 64 -17.45 -4.46 -1.09
CA ARG A 64 -17.35 -3.84 0.24
C ARG A 64 -17.50 -4.87 1.35
N GLU A 65 -18.51 -5.74 1.25
CA GLU A 65 -18.76 -6.79 2.23
C GLU A 65 -17.58 -7.77 2.35
N ARG A 66 -17.07 -8.25 1.21
CA ARG A 66 -15.88 -9.12 1.16
C ARG A 66 -14.64 -8.48 1.77
N LEU A 67 -14.42 -7.18 1.52
CA LEU A 67 -13.30 -6.43 2.10
C LEU A 67 -13.43 -6.33 3.63
N ILE A 68 -14.63 -6.06 4.14
CA ILE A 68 -14.87 -6.01 5.59
C ILE A 68 -14.59 -7.36 6.23
N GLU A 69 -15.09 -8.45 5.65
CA GLU A 69 -14.85 -9.82 6.14
C GLU A 69 -13.35 -10.17 6.16
N ASP A 70 -12.61 -9.84 5.09
CA ASP A 70 -11.16 -10.08 5.00
C ASP A 70 -10.40 -9.28 6.07
N ILE A 71 -10.76 -8.01 6.30
CA ILE A 71 -10.14 -7.17 7.32
C ILE A 71 -10.38 -7.75 8.72
N VAL A 72 -11.61 -8.16 9.03
CA VAL A 72 -11.97 -8.76 10.33
C VAL A 72 -11.21 -10.07 10.53
N SER A 73 -11.16 -10.92 9.51
CA SER A 73 -10.48 -12.22 9.54
C SER A 73 -8.97 -12.08 9.76
N ARG A 74 -8.32 -11.09 9.13
CA ARG A 74 -6.88 -10.81 9.30
C ARG A 74 -6.52 -10.22 10.66
N ARG A 75 -7.46 -9.54 11.32
CA ARG A 75 -7.22 -8.91 12.62
C ARG A 75 -7.09 -9.93 13.76
N GLY A 76 -7.56 -11.16 13.54
CA GLY A 76 -7.70 -12.17 14.59
C GLY A 76 -8.63 -11.70 15.72
N PRO A 77 -9.03 -12.59 16.65
CA PRO A 77 -9.70 -12.13 17.85
C PRO A 77 -8.74 -11.19 18.57
N ALA A 78 -9.14 -9.93 18.76
CA ALA A 78 -8.48 -9.04 19.71
C ALA A 78 -8.34 -9.85 21.00
N ARG A 79 -7.10 -10.11 21.42
CA ARG A 79 -6.85 -10.71 22.74
C ARG A 79 -7.58 -9.84 23.73
N GLY A 80 -8.73 -10.32 24.21
CA GLY A 80 -9.49 -9.66 25.26
C GLY A 80 -8.57 -9.48 26.46
N PRO A 81 -8.81 -8.45 27.29
CA PRO A 81 -7.98 -8.21 28.46
C PRO A 81 -7.89 -9.51 29.26
N THR A 82 -6.67 -9.97 29.49
CA THR A 82 -6.38 -11.11 30.36
C THR A 82 -6.89 -10.74 31.75
N HIS A 83 -8.12 -11.14 32.07
CA HIS A 83 -8.57 -11.21 33.45
C HIS A 83 -7.74 -12.32 34.09
N ASP A 84 -6.70 -11.93 34.81
CA ASP A 84 -6.00 -12.80 35.75
C ASP A 84 -6.93 -13.02 36.96
N PRO A 85 -7.40 -14.24 37.24
CA PRO A 85 -8.13 -14.56 38.46
C PRO A 85 -7.17 -15.27 39.42
N SER A 86 -6.18 -14.54 39.91
CA SER A 86 -5.28 -14.98 40.99
C SER A 86 -5.22 -13.80 41.97
N GLY A 87 -5.99 -13.74 43.06
CA GLY A 87 -6.13 -14.76 44.08
C GLY A 87 -5.09 -14.51 45.16
N HIS A 88 -5.32 -13.55 46.07
CA HIS A 88 -4.70 -13.52 47.40
C HIS A 88 -5.61 -12.74 48.36
N GLY A 89 -6.39 -13.50 49.12
CA GLY A 89 -6.85 -13.01 50.41
C GLY A 89 -5.68 -12.93 51.36
N LEU A 90 -5.66 -11.94 52.23
CA LEU A 90 -4.97 -12.00 53.51
C LEU A 90 -5.76 -11.15 54.51
N ALA A 91 -6.02 -11.79 55.64
CA ALA A 91 -6.64 -11.26 56.83
C ALA A 91 -5.79 -10.14 57.44
N GLY A 92 -6.46 -9.22 58.13
CA GLY A 92 -5.89 -8.15 58.94
C GLY A 92 -7.00 -7.34 59.59
#